data_AF-A0A9P1EVA8-F1
#
_entry.id   AF-A0A9P1EVA8-F1
#
_cell.length_a   1.000
_cell.length_b   1.000
_cell.length_c   1.000
_cell.angle_alpha   90.00
_cell.angle_beta   90.00
_cell.angle_gamma   90.00
#
_symmetry.space_group_name_H-M   'P 1'
#
loop_
_entity.id
_entity.type
_entity.pdbx_description
1 polymer ?
#
loop_
_entity_poly.entity_id
_entity_poly.type
_entity_poly.pdbx_seq_one_letter_code
_entity_poly.pdbx_strand_id
1 'polypeptide(L)'
;MGAQQSAEQEARPEVVRIDRNEVPEEYKTVGVSSDVVKRVNATRVAGNDGESERLRQELAREREEKARLREDMAKLSQLQQRKTAGIVAPAPVSGNDLEERKKIFDETVERVQKQFFAYHRENVCQDNETEIVRCLQDNPGRILKCAPLTEAFEKCVGDFRQQVLKGN
;
A
#
# COMPACT_ATOMS: atom_id res chain seq x y z
N MET A 1 6.75 -3.79 -26.02
CA MET A 1 7.93 -4.18 -26.82
C MET A 1 9.15 -3.88 -25.97
N GLY A 2 9.96 -4.79 -25.44
CA GLY A 2 9.99 -6.25 -25.38
C GLY A 2 10.96 -6.60 -24.24
N ALA A 3 10.67 -7.68 -23.51
CA ALA A 3 11.58 -8.24 -22.52
C ALA A 3 12.80 -8.83 -23.23
N GLN A 4 14.01 -8.41 -22.86
CA GLN A 4 15.23 -9.16 -23.18
C GLN A 4 15.73 -9.81 -21.90
N GLN A 5 15.69 -11.13 -21.95
CA GLN A 5 16.05 -12.07 -20.92
C GLN A 5 17.54 -11.91 -20.60
N SER A 6 17.85 -11.58 -19.36
CA SER A 6 19.15 -11.83 -18.76
C SER A 6 19.31 -13.35 -18.65
N ALA A 7 19.88 -13.96 -19.68
CA ALA A 7 20.33 -15.34 -19.62
C ALA A 7 21.61 -15.35 -18.78
N GLU A 8 21.47 -15.82 -17.55
CA GLU A 8 22.54 -16.25 -16.68
C GLU A 8 23.57 -17.08 -17.48
N GLN A 9 24.76 -16.50 -17.63
CA GLN A 9 25.95 -17.21 -18.06
C GLN A 9 26.34 -18.16 -16.93
N GLU A 10 25.77 -19.35 -16.94
CA GLU A 10 26.36 -20.52 -16.30
C GLU A 10 27.78 -20.67 -16.86
N ALA A 11 28.77 -20.52 -15.98
CA ALA A 11 30.19 -20.64 -16.27
C ALA A 11 30.51 -22.08 -16.71
N ARG A 12 30.34 -22.35 -18.00
CA ARG A 12 30.85 -23.56 -18.62
C ARG A 12 32.38 -23.48 -18.60
N PRO A 13 33.10 -24.53 -18.16
CA PRO A 13 34.55 -24.50 -18.12
C PRO A 13 35.09 -24.20 -19.53
N GLU A 14 36.10 -23.36 -19.62
CA GLU A 14 36.70 -22.96 -20.90
C GLU A 14 37.24 -24.19 -21.63
N VAL A 15 36.51 -24.65 -22.64
CA VAL A 15 36.91 -25.78 -23.46
C VAL A 15 37.87 -25.26 -24.52
N VAL A 16 39.17 -25.36 -24.25
CA VAL A 16 40.21 -25.06 -25.23
C VAL A 16 40.13 -26.11 -26.34
N ARG A 17 39.67 -25.69 -27.52
CA ARG A 17 39.61 -26.52 -28.73
C ARG A 17 40.88 -26.26 -29.52
N ILE A 18 41.81 -27.21 -29.50
CA ILE A 18 43.04 -27.13 -30.29
C ILE A 18 42.73 -27.68 -31.68
N ASP A 19 42.82 -26.82 -32.69
CA ASP A 19 42.64 -27.24 -34.08
C ASP A 19 43.87 -28.01 -34.55
N ARG A 20 43.68 -29.00 -35.42
CA ARG A 20 44.76 -29.91 -35.87
C ARG A 20 45.91 -29.20 -36.59
N ASN A 21 45.69 -27.95 -37.00
CA ASN A 21 46.66 -27.08 -37.64
C ASN A 21 47.58 -26.36 -36.62
N GLU A 22 47.18 -26.31 -35.35
CA GLU A 22 47.93 -25.67 -34.25
C GLU A 22 48.91 -26.64 -33.57
N VAL A 23 48.87 -27.93 -33.95
CA VAL A 23 49.77 -28.96 -33.43
C VAL A 23 51.14 -28.84 -34.14
N PRO A 24 52.25 -28.62 -33.41
CA PRO A 24 53.57 -28.53 -34.01
C PRO A 24 53.93 -29.80 -34.80
N GLU A 25 54.64 -29.64 -35.92
CA GLU A 25 55.03 -30.72 -36.84
C GLU A 25 55.67 -31.92 -36.12
N GLU A 26 56.46 -31.66 -35.08
CA GLU A 26 57.15 -32.65 -34.25
C GLU A 26 56.21 -33.64 -33.54
N TYR A 27 54.96 -33.25 -33.28
CA TYR A 27 53.96 -34.06 -32.57
C TYR A 27 52.90 -34.65 -33.50
N LYS A 28 52.90 -34.30 -34.80
CA LYS A 28 51.91 -34.79 -35.77
C LYS A 28 51.99 -36.31 -35.99
N THR A 29 53.16 -36.91 -35.76
CA THR A 29 53.42 -38.34 -35.96
C THR A 29 53.26 -39.17 -34.68
N VAL A 30 53.08 -38.53 -33.53
CA VAL A 30 52.94 -39.20 -32.23
C VAL A 30 51.47 -39.55 -32.01
N GLY A 31 51.09 -40.79 -32.32
CA GLY A 31 49.76 -41.31 -32.04
C GLY A 31 49.59 -41.65 -30.56
N VAL A 32 48.59 -41.07 -29.90
CA VAL A 32 48.19 -41.52 -28.56
C VAL A 32 47.39 -42.81 -28.72
N SER A 33 47.77 -43.89 -28.03
CA SER A 33 47.01 -45.14 -28.06
C SER A 33 45.58 -44.91 -27.57
N SER A 34 44.61 -45.54 -28.24
CA SER A 34 43.19 -45.47 -27.90
C SER A 34 42.91 -45.89 -26.45
N ASP A 35 43.76 -46.76 -25.88
CA ASP A 35 43.66 -47.21 -24.49
C ASP A 35 44.06 -46.12 -23.48
N VAL A 36 45.01 -45.25 -23.83
CA VAL A 36 45.42 -44.11 -23.01
C VAL A 36 44.33 -43.04 -23.04
N VAL A 37 43.74 -42.77 -24.22
CA VAL A 37 42.61 -41.85 -24.37
C VAL A 37 41.40 -42.32 -23.57
N LYS A 38 41.06 -43.61 -23.66
CA LYS A 38 39.99 -44.21 -22.85
C LYS A 38 40.26 -44.09 -21.36
N ARG A 39 41.50 -44.33 -20.91
CA ARG A 39 41.87 -44.22 -19.49
C ARG A 39 41.74 -42.78 -18.98
N VAL A 40 42.24 -41.79 -19.71
CA VAL A 40 42.15 -40.37 -19.32
C VAL A 40 40.70 -39.88 -19.30
N ASN A 41 39.88 -40.25 -20.29
CA ASN A 41 38.45 -39.94 -20.27
C ASN A 41 37.72 -40.65 -19.12
N ALA A 42 38.04 -41.92 -18.85
CA ALA A 42 37.46 -42.65 -17.73
C ALA A 42 37.87 -42.05 -16.37
N THR A 43 39.09 -41.55 -16.20
CA THR A 43 39.53 -40.86 -14.97
C THR A 43 38.79 -39.53 -14.75
N ARG A 44 38.43 -38.80 -15.83
CA ARG A 44 37.59 -37.59 -15.73
C ARG A 44 36.12 -37.89 -15.42
N VAL A 45 35.59 -39.00 -15.92
CA VAL A 45 34.19 -39.39 -15.70
C VAL A 45 34.00 -40.04 -14.31
N ALA A 46 34.93 -40.89 -13.88
CA ALA A 46 34.85 -41.58 -12.59
C ALA A 46 34.97 -40.64 -11.37
N GLY A 47 35.53 -39.44 -11.53
CA GLY A 47 35.59 -38.43 -10.46
C GLY A 47 34.35 -37.55 -10.35
N ASN A 48 33.42 -37.59 -11.32
CA ASN A 48 32.38 -36.57 -11.51
C ASN A 48 30.95 -37.14 -11.55
N ASP A 49 30.78 -38.47 -11.58
CA ASP A 49 29.46 -39.13 -11.64
C ASP A 49 28.59 -38.83 -10.41
N GLY A 50 29.21 -38.71 -9.22
CA GLY A 50 28.48 -38.36 -8.00
C GLY A 50 27.96 -36.91 -7.98
N GLU A 51 28.69 -35.99 -8.58
CA GLU A 51 28.26 -34.59 -8.73
C GLU A 51 27.23 -34.43 -9.83
N SER A 52 27.38 -35.15 -10.94
CA SER A 52 26.39 -35.17 -12.02
C SER A 52 25.02 -35.68 -11.55
N GLU A 53 24.99 -36.72 -10.72
CA GLU A 53 23.75 -37.27 -10.20
C GLU A 53 23.09 -36.35 -9.15
N ARG A 54 23.90 -35.68 -8.32
CA ARG A 54 23.42 -34.63 -7.39
C ARG A 54 22.80 -33.46 -8.15
N LEU A 55 23.47 -32.95 -9.18
CA LEU A 55 22.97 -31.85 -10.02
C LEU A 55 21.68 -32.22 -10.75
N ARG A 56 21.54 -33.47 -11.21
CA ARG A 56 20.28 -33.97 -11.78
C ARG A 56 19.16 -33.99 -10.76
N GLN A 57 19.45 -34.39 -9.52
CA GLN A 57 18.46 -34.42 -8.45
C GLN A 57 18.05 -33.01 -8.01
N GLU A 58 18.99 -32.07 -7.93
CA GLU A 58 18.71 -30.65 -7.66
C GLU A 58 17.88 -30.03 -8.78
N LEU A 59 18.22 -30.26 -10.04
CA LEU A 59 17.46 -29.78 -11.18
C LEU A 59 16.03 -30.33 -11.20
N ALA A 60 15.83 -31.58 -10.78
CA ALA A 60 14.50 -32.17 -10.66
C ALA A 60 13.68 -31.48 -9.55
N ARG A 61 14.30 -31.19 -8.40
CA ARG A 61 13.66 -30.46 -7.29
C ARG A 61 13.28 -29.04 -7.68
N GLU A 62 14.20 -28.29 -8.32
CA GLU A 62 13.90 -26.95 -8.79
C GLU A 62 12.78 -26.92 -9.83
N ARG A 63 12.71 -27.92 -10.72
CA ARG A 63 11.62 -28.03 -11.68
C ARG A 63 10.27 -28.24 -11.01
N GLU A 64 10.23 -29.07 -9.96
CA GLU A 64 9.01 -29.29 -9.19
C GLU A 64 8.61 -28.02 -8.42
N GLU A 65 9.55 -27.36 -7.76
CA GLU A 65 9.29 -26.11 -7.02
C GLU A 65 8.83 -24.99 -7.97
N LYS A 66 9.48 -24.85 -9.13
CA LYS A 66 9.07 -23.90 -10.17
C LYS A 66 7.67 -24.21 -10.71
N ALA A 67 7.31 -25.48 -10.84
CA ALA A 67 5.97 -25.87 -11.26
C ALA A 67 4.92 -25.47 -10.20
N ARG A 68 5.19 -25.73 -8.92
CA ARG A 68 4.33 -25.30 -7.80
C ARG A 68 4.19 -23.78 -7.73
N LEU A 69 5.30 -23.04 -7.80
CA LEU A 69 5.29 -21.58 -7.79
C LEU A 69 4.52 -20.98 -8.98
N ARG A 70 4.59 -21.61 -10.16
CA ARG A 70 3.77 -21.19 -11.31
C ARG A 70 2.28 -21.41 -11.08
N GLU A 71 1.90 -22.53 -10.46
CA GLU A 71 0.51 -22.83 -10.12
C GLU A 71 -0.01 -21.84 -9.06
N ASP A 72 0.78 -21.56 -8.02
CA ASP A 72 0.45 -20.57 -7.00
C ASP A 72 0.32 -19.16 -7.58
N MET A 73 1.23 -18.76 -8.48
CA MET A 73 1.12 -17.47 -9.19
C MET A 73 -0.13 -17.39 -10.08
N ALA A 74 -0.49 -18.48 -10.76
CA ALA A 74 -1.73 -18.53 -11.55
C ALA A 74 -2.96 -18.40 -10.66
N LYS A 75 -2.98 -19.08 -9.50
CA LYS A 75 -4.06 -18.99 -8.52
C LYS A 75 -4.17 -17.60 -7.89
N LEU A 76 -3.05 -16.99 -7.53
CA LEU A 76 -2.99 -15.61 -7.04
C LEU A 76 -3.47 -14.62 -8.10
N SER A 77 -3.05 -14.79 -9.36
CA SER A 77 -3.53 -13.97 -10.47
C SER A 77 -5.04 -14.09 -10.67
N GLN A 78 -5.59 -15.31 -10.57
CA GLN A 78 -7.03 -15.54 -10.69
C GLN A 78 -7.80 -14.93 -9.51
N LEU A 79 -7.27 -15.04 -8.28
CA LEU A 79 -7.86 -14.40 -7.09
C LEU A 79 -7.79 -12.88 -7.19
N GLN A 80 -6.70 -12.31 -7.70
CA GLN A 80 -6.57 -10.87 -7.94
C GLN A 80 -7.57 -10.40 -8.99
N GLN A 81 -7.73 -11.14 -10.10
CA GLN A 81 -8.75 -10.85 -11.12
C GLN A 81 -10.17 -10.90 -10.55
N ARG A 82 -10.50 -11.91 -9.73
CA ARG A 82 -11.81 -12.00 -9.06
C ARG A 82 -11.99 -10.87 -8.04
N LYS A 83 -10.93 -10.47 -7.34
CA LYS A 83 -10.95 -9.33 -6.43
C LYS A 83 -11.13 -8.00 -7.18
N THR A 84 -10.53 -7.82 -8.36
CA THR A 84 -10.79 -6.65 -9.23
C THR A 84 -12.11 -6.71 -9.99
N ALA A 85 -12.72 -7.88 -10.13
CA ALA A 85 -14.06 -8.03 -10.70
C ALA A 85 -15.17 -7.87 -9.62
N GLY A 86 -14.88 -8.21 -8.36
CA GLY A 86 -15.80 -8.09 -7.23
C GLY A 86 -15.65 -6.80 -6.42
N ILE A 87 -14.45 -6.20 -6.41
CA ILE A 87 -14.26 -4.79 -6.09
C ILE A 87 -14.40 -4.10 -7.43
N VAL A 88 -15.55 -3.49 -7.68
CA VAL A 88 -15.70 -2.45 -8.69
C VAL A 88 -14.49 -1.54 -8.50
N ALA A 89 -13.48 -1.66 -9.37
CA ALA A 89 -12.45 -0.64 -9.47
C ALA A 89 -13.24 0.67 -9.50
N PRO A 90 -12.93 1.69 -8.67
CA PRO A 90 -13.61 2.96 -8.83
C PRO A 90 -13.37 3.29 -10.30
N ALA A 91 -14.44 3.25 -11.10
CA ALA A 91 -14.42 3.78 -12.44
C ALA A 91 -13.72 5.13 -12.29
N PRO A 92 -12.79 5.52 -13.18
CA PRO A 92 -12.14 6.81 -13.08
C PRO A 92 -13.27 7.82 -12.92
N VAL A 93 -13.45 8.31 -11.69
CA VAL A 93 -14.59 9.13 -11.32
C VAL A 93 -14.31 10.38 -12.12
N SER A 94 -15.08 10.56 -13.19
CA SER A 94 -14.89 11.67 -14.10
C SER A 94 -14.91 12.93 -13.23
N GLY A 95 -14.13 13.96 -13.52
CA GLY A 95 -14.16 15.20 -12.72
C GLY A 95 -15.60 15.68 -12.46
N ASN A 96 -16.48 15.46 -13.44
CA ASN A 96 -17.92 15.69 -13.37
C ASN A 96 -18.65 14.84 -12.32
N ASP A 97 -18.35 13.54 -12.19
CA ASP A 97 -18.97 12.65 -11.19
C ASP A 97 -18.56 13.07 -9.75
N LEU A 98 -17.36 13.63 -9.60
CA LEU A 98 -16.84 14.12 -8.33
C LEU A 98 -17.48 15.45 -7.94
N GLU A 99 -17.69 16.32 -8.92
CA GLU A 99 -18.38 17.61 -8.77
C GLU A 99 -19.87 17.42 -8.48
N GLU A 100 -20.54 16.47 -9.14
CA GLU A 100 -21.93 16.11 -8.84
C GLU A 100 -22.08 15.54 -7.43
N ARG A 101 -21.16 14.66 -6.99
CA ARG A 101 -21.15 14.14 -5.62
C ARG A 101 -20.91 15.24 -4.59
N LYS A 102 -20.03 16.19 -4.88
CA LYS A 102 -19.80 17.36 -4.03
C LYS A 102 -21.07 18.22 -3.92
N LYS A 103 -21.75 18.48 -5.04
CA LYS A 103 -23.00 19.24 -5.05
C LYS A 103 -24.10 18.55 -4.22
N ILE A 104 -24.24 17.23 -4.34
CA ILE A 104 -25.19 16.45 -3.54
C ILE A 104 -24.85 16.52 -2.04
N PHE A 105 -23.56 16.45 -1.71
CA PHE A 105 -23.10 16.57 -0.32
C PHE A 105 -23.42 17.97 0.24
N ASP A 106 -23.07 19.02 -0.48
CA ASP A 106 -23.33 20.41 -0.08
C ASP A 106 -24.83 20.67 0.11
N GLU A 107 -25.67 20.18 -0.81
CA GLU A 107 -27.14 20.28 -0.69
C GLU A 107 -27.68 19.50 0.52
N THR A 108 -27.07 18.35 0.84
CA THR A 108 -27.46 17.54 2.00
C THR A 108 -27.06 18.23 3.30
N VAL A 109 -25.87 18.84 3.35
CA VAL A 109 -25.42 19.64 4.49
C VAL A 109 -26.34 20.84 4.68
N GLU A 110 -26.72 21.53 3.62
CA GLU A 110 -27.66 22.65 3.68
C GLU A 110 -29.03 22.19 4.21
N ARG A 111 -29.53 21.04 3.75
CA ARG A 111 -30.77 20.46 4.27
C ARG A 111 -30.68 20.13 5.75
N VAL A 112 -29.61 19.46 6.20
CA VAL A 112 -29.38 19.14 7.61
C VAL A 112 -29.25 20.42 8.42
N GLN A 113 -28.51 21.41 7.92
CA GLN A 113 -28.36 22.70 8.58
C GLN A 113 -29.71 23.40 8.73
N LYS A 114 -30.53 23.43 7.68
CA LYS A 114 -31.87 23.99 7.75
C LYS A 114 -32.80 23.19 8.67
N GLN A 115 -32.64 21.88 8.75
CA GLN A 115 -33.53 21.04 9.55
C GLN A 115 -33.19 21.05 11.05
N PHE A 116 -31.91 21.18 11.40
CA PHE A 116 -31.44 21.10 12.78
C PHE A 116 -30.94 22.45 13.33
N PHE A 117 -30.54 23.39 12.48
CA PHE A 117 -29.97 24.69 12.87
C PHE A 117 -30.79 25.91 12.41
N ALA A 118 -31.93 25.73 11.71
CA ALA A 118 -32.77 26.89 11.35
C ALA A 118 -33.36 27.63 12.57
N TYR A 119 -33.38 26.99 13.74
CA TYR A 119 -33.80 27.64 14.97
C TYR A 119 -32.61 27.84 15.92
N HIS A 120 -31.89 28.95 15.72
CA HIS A 120 -31.13 29.54 16.80
C HIS A 120 -32.13 30.14 17.78
N ARG A 121 -32.20 29.62 19.01
CA ARG A 121 -32.97 30.26 20.07
C ARG A 121 -32.42 31.67 20.26
N GLU A 122 -33.31 32.66 20.31
CA GLU A 122 -32.94 34.03 20.68
C GLU A 122 -32.21 34.04 22.02
N ASN A 123 -31.29 34.99 22.21
CA ASN A 123 -30.54 35.11 23.46
C ASN A 123 -31.48 35.58 24.58
N VAL A 124 -32.10 34.62 25.27
CA VAL A 124 -33.10 34.85 26.32
C VAL A 124 -32.53 35.66 27.51
N CYS A 125 -31.20 35.67 27.67
CA CYS A 125 -30.51 36.36 28.76
C CYS A 125 -29.82 37.66 28.32
N GLN A 126 -30.12 38.16 27.11
CA GLN A 126 -29.53 39.39 26.57
C GLN A 126 -29.80 40.63 27.43
N ASP A 127 -30.97 40.72 28.06
CA ASP A 127 -31.31 41.86 28.93
C ASP A 127 -30.38 41.93 30.15
N ASN A 128 -30.13 40.78 30.79
CA ASN A 128 -29.21 40.65 31.93
C ASN A 128 -27.76 40.95 31.51
N GLU A 129 -27.35 40.51 30.31
CA GLU A 129 -26.02 40.81 29.75
C GLU A 129 -25.85 42.33 29.54
N THR A 130 -26.88 42.98 29.00
CA THR A 130 -26.88 44.42 28.75
C THR A 130 -26.79 45.20 30.06
N GLU A 131 -27.47 44.76 31.11
CA GLU A 131 -27.43 45.37 32.44
C GLU A 131 -26.06 45.23 33.12
N ILE A 132 -25.44 44.04 33.02
CA ILE A 132 -24.07 43.81 33.51
C ILE A 132 -23.07 44.72 32.79
N VAL A 133 -23.13 44.75 31.45
CA VAL A 133 -22.24 45.59 30.64
C VAL A 133 -22.42 47.07 30.98
N ARG A 134 -23.67 47.52 31.17
CA ARG A 134 -23.97 48.89 31.59
C ARG A 134 -23.37 49.19 32.97
N CYS A 135 -23.52 48.30 33.95
CA CYS A 135 -22.94 48.48 35.27
C CYS A 135 -21.40 48.57 35.24
N LEU A 136 -20.75 47.75 34.40
CA LEU A 136 -19.29 47.77 34.22
C LEU A 136 -18.82 49.06 33.55
N GLN A 137 -19.58 49.58 32.58
CA GLN A 137 -19.31 50.87 31.95
C GLN A 137 -19.46 52.04 32.94
N ASP A 138 -20.48 51.99 33.81
CA ASP A 138 -20.74 53.03 34.81
C ASP A 138 -19.76 52.96 36.00
N ASN A 139 -19.10 51.82 36.23
CA ASN A 139 -18.19 51.58 37.36
C ASN A 139 -16.81 51.07 36.92
N PRO A 140 -16.03 51.86 36.16
CA PRO A 140 -14.69 51.46 35.76
C PRO A 140 -13.81 51.24 37.00
N GLY A 141 -13.21 50.05 37.11
CA GLY A 141 -12.34 49.66 38.23
C GLY A 141 -13.05 49.20 39.51
N ARG A 142 -14.39 49.13 39.54
CA ARG A 142 -15.16 48.63 40.70
C ARG A 142 -16.10 47.48 40.32
N ILE A 143 -15.54 46.44 39.72
CA ILE A 143 -16.25 45.25 39.19
C ILE A 143 -17.14 44.59 40.25
N LEU A 144 -16.71 44.57 41.52
CA LEU A 144 -17.45 43.94 42.62
C LEU A 144 -18.84 44.59 42.88
N LYS A 145 -19.06 45.84 42.46
CA LYS A 145 -20.39 46.46 42.58
C LYS A 145 -21.42 45.83 41.64
N CYS A 146 -20.96 45.23 40.54
CA CYS A 146 -21.81 44.58 39.56
C CYS A 146 -22.02 43.08 39.84
N ALA A 147 -21.35 42.53 40.87
CA ALA A 147 -21.46 41.11 41.24
C ALA A 147 -22.91 40.64 41.49
N PRO A 148 -23.82 41.44 42.10
CA PRO A 148 -25.21 41.02 42.28
C PRO A 148 -25.97 40.80 40.96
N LEU A 149 -25.59 41.50 39.89
CA LEU A 149 -26.22 41.35 38.56
C LEU A 149 -25.85 40.01 37.91
N THR A 150 -24.71 39.43 38.30
CA THR A 150 -24.26 38.13 37.81
C THR A 150 -25.16 37.00 38.29
N GLU A 151 -25.72 37.07 39.50
CA GLU A 151 -26.63 36.03 40.02
C GLU A 151 -27.90 35.90 39.18
N ALA A 152 -28.46 37.03 38.73
CA ALA A 152 -29.64 37.06 37.86
C ALA A 152 -29.32 36.47 36.47
N PHE A 153 -28.15 36.80 35.92
CA PHE A 153 -27.67 36.24 34.65
C PHE A 153 -27.42 34.73 34.73
N GLU A 154 -26.72 34.26 35.77
CA GLU A 154 -26.45 32.83 36.00
C GLU A 154 -27.74 32.04 36.17
N LYS A 155 -28.72 32.59 36.88
CA LYS A 155 -30.04 31.97 37.01
C LYS A 155 -30.75 31.87 35.66
N CYS A 156 -30.75 32.95 34.87
CA CYS A 156 -31.34 32.94 33.53
C CYS A 156 -30.70 31.87 32.62
N VAL A 157 -29.36 31.79 32.62
CA VAL A 157 -28.61 30.78 31.85
C VAL A 157 -28.93 29.37 32.35
N GLY A 158 -29.02 29.18 33.67
CA GLY A 158 -29.40 27.92 34.30
C GLY A 158 -30.80 27.45 33.89
N ASP A 159 -31.79 28.35 33.97
CA ASP A 159 -33.18 28.08 33.60
C ASP A 159 -33.31 27.79 32.09
N PHE A 160 -32.63 28.56 31.25
CA PHE A 160 -32.57 28.33 29.80
C PHE A 160 -31.92 26.99 29.48
N ARG A 161 -30.80 26.64 30.12
CA ARG A 161 -30.14 25.34 29.95
C ARG A 161 -31.07 24.20 30.36
N GLN A 162 -31.81 24.35 31.45
CA GLN A 162 -32.81 23.36 31.85
C GLN A 162 -33.94 23.23 30.85
N GLN A 163 -34.45 24.33 30.27
CA GLN A 163 -35.46 24.28 29.23
C GLN A 163 -34.96 23.58 27.97
N VAL A 164 -33.71 23.82 27.56
CA VAL A 164 -33.11 23.14 26.41
C VAL A 164 -32.93 21.64 26.69
N LEU A 165 -32.45 21.26 27.87
CA LEU A 165 -32.24 19.86 28.25
C LEU A 165 -33.53 19.08 28.49
N LYS A 166 -34.58 19.74 28.99
CA LYS A 166 -35.88 19.10 29.25
C LYS A 166 -36.66 18.82 27.97
N GLY A 167 -36.24 19.37 26.82
CA GLY A 167 -36.82 19.10 25.51
C GLY A 167 -38.32 19.43 25.48
N ASN A 168 -38.67 20.63 25.01
CA ASN A 168 -40.02 20.77 24.46
C ASN A 168 -40.19 19.86 23.25
#